data_AF-A0A2E8Z485-F1
#
_entry.id   AF-A0A2E8Z485-F1
#
_cell.length_a   1.000
_cell.length_b   1.000
_cell.length_c   1.000
_cell.angle_alpha   90.00
_cell.angle_beta   90.00
_cell.angle_gamma   90.00
#
_symmetry.space_group_name_H-M   'P 1'
#
loop_
_entity.id
_entity.type
_entity.pdbx_description
1 polymer ?
#
loop_
_entity_poly.entity_id
_entity_poly.type
_entity_poly.pdbx_seq_one_letter_code
_entity_poly.pdbx_strand_id
1 'polypeptide(L)'
;MTFTYALRPIEDRTWMRPESKRTRSPYTAGWSKTADLLARELRHLHARNVVLQADCTESQLRLDGRLRAGARLASDAVVLAFDSDHGAVSWRSDAFNAVGYSSPSGTQGWHHNLRAIGLTLEALRAVDRYGVSDSGQQYTGFLALEQRGTSSIDAEAELRDIAGVPANGTLAQVVRAARRVSHPDVNGGMTSQWERVQHLAEVVGHG
;
A
#
# COMPACT_ATOMS: atom_id res chain seq x y z
N MET A 1 -6.16 22.64 -0.87
CA MET A 1 -6.30 22.01 0.47
C MET A 1 -5.30 20.86 0.51
N THR A 2 -4.55 20.65 1.59
CA THR A 2 -3.33 19.83 1.53
C THR A 2 -3.63 18.33 1.58
N PHE A 3 -3.09 17.58 0.61
CA PHE A 3 -3.04 16.11 0.63
C PHE A 3 -2.05 15.65 1.73
N THR A 4 -2.57 14.97 2.76
CA THR A 4 -1.79 14.44 3.89
C THR A 4 -1.64 12.93 3.74
N TYR A 5 -0.42 12.44 3.80
CA TYR A 5 -0.07 11.03 3.68
C TYR A 5 1.22 10.74 4.46
N ALA A 6 1.37 9.50 4.91
CA ALA A 6 2.66 8.98 5.37
C ALA A 6 3.38 8.32 4.20
N LEU A 7 4.63 8.71 3.94
CA LEU A 7 5.44 8.06 2.91
C LEU A 7 6.19 6.86 3.49
N ARG A 8 6.19 5.72 2.78
CA ARG A 8 6.97 4.54 3.12
C ARG A 8 7.71 3.97 1.91
N PRO A 9 8.81 3.23 2.11
CA PRO A 9 9.39 2.40 1.06
C PRO A 9 8.42 1.35 0.55
N ILE A 10 8.50 1.01 -0.73
CA ILE A 10 7.81 -0.18 -1.27
C ILE A 10 8.56 -1.44 -0.81
N GLU A 11 7.82 -2.35 -0.20
CA GLU A 11 8.33 -3.64 0.28
C GLU A 11 8.27 -4.70 -0.83
N ASP A 12 7.11 -4.86 -1.47
CA ASP A 12 6.92 -5.80 -2.57
C ASP A 12 7.16 -5.14 -3.95
N ARG A 13 8.20 -5.61 -4.65
CA ARG A 13 8.57 -5.17 -6.01
C ARG A 13 8.19 -6.17 -7.10
N THR A 14 7.60 -7.32 -6.76
CA THR A 14 7.35 -8.41 -7.71
C THR A 14 6.36 -8.05 -8.82
N TRP A 15 5.46 -7.10 -8.55
CA TRP A 15 4.46 -6.60 -9.50
C TRP A 15 5.02 -5.54 -10.46
N MET A 16 6.22 -5.02 -10.20
CA MET A 16 6.80 -3.96 -11.00
C MET A 16 7.17 -4.48 -12.38
N ARG A 17 6.68 -3.79 -13.39
CA ARG A 17 6.98 -4.00 -14.80
C ARG A 17 8.44 -3.61 -15.06
N PRO A 18 9.12 -4.33 -15.97
CA PRO A 18 10.39 -3.88 -16.52
C PRO A 18 10.24 -2.48 -17.13
N GLU A 19 11.29 -1.65 -17.01
CA GLU A 19 11.27 -0.27 -17.54
C GLU A 19 10.89 -0.22 -19.03
N SER A 20 11.30 -1.21 -19.81
CA SER A 20 10.98 -1.32 -21.25
C SER A 20 9.49 -1.51 -21.57
N LYS A 21 8.68 -1.90 -20.59
CA LYS A 21 7.23 -2.08 -20.71
C LYS A 21 6.44 -0.88 -20.18
N ARG A 22 7.11 0.14 -19.62
CA ARG A 22 6.47 1.37 -19.16
C ARG A 22 6.20 2.30 -20.33
N THR A 23 5.09 3.00 -20.24
CA THR A 23 4.65 3.93 -21.27
C THR A 23 4.97 5.35 -20.86
N ARG A 24 5.32 6.20 -21.82
CA ARG A 24 5.49 7.63 -21.55
C ARG A 24 4.19 8.23 -21.03
N SER A 25 4.25 8.99 -19.95
CA SER A 25 3.04 9.59 -19.39
C SER A 25 2.37 10.57 -20.37
N PRO A 26 1.04 10.45 -20.59
CA PRO A 26 0.27 11.44 -21.36
C PRO A 26 -0.13 12.66 -20.53
N TYR A 27 0.13 12.66 -19.22
CA TYR A 27 -0.39 13.69 -18.32
C TYR A 27 0.46 14.95 -18.32
N THR A 28 -0.20 16.10 -18.43
CA THR A 28 0.40 17.45 -18.39
C THR A 28 0.07 18.20 -17.10
N ALA A 29 -0.63 17.58 -16.15
CA ALA A 29 -0.98 18.21 -14.88
C ALA A 29 0.20 18.15 -13.89
N GLY A 30 0.53 19.29 -13.28
CA GLY A 30 1.59 19.36 -12.28
C GLY A 30 1.18 18.78 -10.92
N TRP A 31 2.16 18.63 -10.03
CA TRP A 31 1.99 18.03 -8.69
C TRP A 31 0.80 18.59 -7.91
N SER A 32 0.66 19.92 -7.81
CA SER A 32 -0.42 20.54 -7.02
C SER A 32 -1.81 20.10 -7.50
N LYS A 33 -2.03 20.03 -8.82
CA LYS A 33 -3.32 19.56 -9.38
C LYS A 33 -3.58 18.08 -9.05
N THR A 34 -2.53 17.26 -9.05
CA THR A 34 -2.62 15.85 -8.66
C THR A 34 -2.92 15.70 -7.18
N ALA A 35 -2.26 16.48 -6.32
CA ALA A 35 -2.51 16.50 -4.88
C ALA A 35 -3.94 16.97 -4.56
N ASP A 36 -4.44 18.02 -5.22
CA ASP A 36 -5.81 18.51 -5.04
C ASP A 36 -6.85 17.47 -5.50
N LEU A 37 -6.59 16.77 -6.62
CA LEU A 37 -7.45 15.67 -7.09
C LEU A 37 -7.52 14.55 -6.03
N LEU A 38 -6.37 14.05 -5.56
CA LEU A 38 -6.33 13.00 -4.55
C LEU A 38 -6.99 13.41 -3.24
N ALA A 39 -6.71 14.62 -2.76
CA ALA A 39 -7.31 15.13 -1.52
C ALA A 39 -8.84 15.24 -1.62
N ARG A 40 -9.37 15.50 -2.82
CA ARG A 40 -10.81 15.50 -3.07
C ARG A 40 -11.37 14.08 -3.07
N GLU A 41 -10.78 13.17 -3.87
CA GLU A 41 -11.31 11.81 -4.02
C GLU A 41 -11.21 11.00 -2.72
N LEU A 42 -10.09 11.10 -2.00
CA LEU A 42 -9.92 10.44 -0.69
C LEU A 42 -10.95 10.93 0.34
N ARG A 43 -11.37 12.19 0.28
CA ARG A 43 -12.41 12.71 1.17
C ARG A 43 -13.77 12.10 0.87
N HIS A 44 -14.09 11.88 -0.40
CA HIS A 44 -15.35 11.21 -0.77
C HIS A 44 -15.41 9.77 -0.26
N LEU A 45 -14.27 9.12 -0.11
CA LEU A 45 -14.14 7.77 0.45
C LEU A 45 -13.99 7.76 1.98
N HIS A 46 -14.05 8.93 2.63
CA HIS A 46 -13.74 9.12 4.04
C HIS A 46 -12.43 8.42 4.46
N ALA A 47 -11.41 8.57 3.61
CA ALA A 47 -10.16 7.86 3.76
C ALA A 47 -9.45 8.20 5.08
N ARG A 48 -8.96 7.17 5.76
CA ARG A 48 -8.18 7.22 7.00
C ARG A 48 -6.88 6.47 6.77
N ASN A 49 -5.87 6.74 7.60
CA ASN A 49 -4.57 6.04 7.56
C ASN A 49 -3.93 5.99 6.16
N VAL A 50 -3.91 7.13 5.46
CA VAL A 50 -3.39 7.21 4.09
C VAL A 50 -1.87 7.04 4.07
N VAL A 51 -1.43 5.96 3.45
CA VAL A 51 -0.02 5.61 3.23
C VAL A 51 0.27 5.65 1.73
N LEU A 52 1.28 6.43 1.37
CA LEU A 52 1.87 6.40 0.04
C LEU A 52 3.15 5.58 0.13
N GLN A 53 3.28 4.53 -0.66
CA GLN A 53 4.54 3.82 -0.83
C GLN A 53 5.17 4.20 -2.16
N ALA A 54 6.48 4.46 -2.12
CA ALA A 54 7.27 4.76 -3.31
C ALA A 54 8.57 3.94 -3.27
N ASP A 55 9.18 3.68 -4.43
CA ASP A 55 10.44 2.92 -4.51
C ASP A 55 11.64 3.79 -4.10
N CYS A 56 11.65 4.16 -2.82
CA CYS A 56 12.70 4.88 -2.11
C CYS A 56 13.32 3.98 -1.05
N THR A 57 14.53 4.35 -0.62
CA THR A 57 15.13 3.81 0.59
C THR A 57 14.80 4.71 1.78
N GLU A 58 14.85 4.15 3.00
CA GLU A 58 14.62 4.92 4.24
C GLU A 58 15.57 6.13 4.34
N SER A 59 16.79 6.01 3.83
CA SER A 59 17.79 7.10 3.80
C SER A 59 17.36 8.32 2.97
N GLN A 60 16.43 8.14 2.02
CA GLN A 60 15.90 9.18 1.15
C GLN A 60 14.71 9.91 1.77
N LEU A 61 14.21 9.42 2.91
CA LEU A 61 13.18 10.07 3.68
C LEU A 61 13.79 11.13 4.62
N ARG A 62 13.02 12.18 4.85
CA ARG A 62 13.25 13.20 5.86
C ARG A 62 12.59 12.75 7.17
N LEU A 63 13.00 13.36 8.28
CA LEU A 63 12.38 13.14 9.60
C LEU A 63 10.86 13.49 9.62
N ASP A 64 10.41 14.31 8.67
CA ASP A 64 9.00 14.66 8.48
C ASP A 64 8.22 13.66 7.61
N GLY A 65 8.84 12.53 7.24
CA GLY A 65 8.22 11.48 6.44
C GLY A 65 8.00 11.88 4.97
N ARG A 66 8.71 12.90 4.46
CA ARG A 66 8.69 13.26 3.03
C ARG A 66 10.01 12.92 2.34
N LEU A 67 9.98 12.79 1.02
CA LEU A 67 11.21 12.68 0.23
C LEU A 67 12.11 13.88 0.46
N ARG A 68 13.41 13.63 0.62
CA ARG A 68 14.44 14.67 0.57
C ARG A 68 14.38 15.39 -0.78
N ALA A 69 14.66 16.69 -0.76
CA ALA A 69 14.75 17.49 -1.98
C ALA A 69 15.83 16.90 -2.91
N GLY A 70 15.44 16.53 -4.12
CA GLY A 70 16.34 15.89 -5.10
C GLY A 70 16.52 14.37 -4.94
N ALA A 71 15.81 13.71 -4.01
CA ALA A 71 15.80 12.25 -3.95
C ALA A 71 15.28 11.67 -5.27
N ARG A 72 16.05 10.75 -5.86
CA ARG A 72 15.64 9.98 -7.04
C ARG A 72 15.19 8.60 -6.60
N LEU A 73 13.93 8.28 -6.88
CA LEU A 73 13.41 6.95 -6.66
C LEU A 73 14.12 5.95 -7.59
N ALA A 74 14.25 4.71 -7.16
CA ALA A 74 14.78 3.64 -8.00
C ALA A 74 13.81 3.28 -9.14
N SER A 75 12.52 3.54 -8.93
CA SER A 75 11.44 3.29 -9.89
C SER A 75 10.33 4.35 -9.73
N ASP A 76 9.60 4.62 -10.80
CA ASP A 76 8.41 5.49 -10.77
C ASP A 76 7.17 4.80 -10.19
N ALA A 77 7.31 3.58 -9.69
CA ALA A 77 6.23 2.80 -9.07
C ALA A 77 5.72 3.43 -7.77
N VAL A 78 4.39 3.40 -7.59
CA VAL A 78 3.71 3.88 -6.39
C VAL A 78 2.62 2.92 -5.95
N VAL A 79 2.36 2.90 -4.64
CA VAL A 79 1.20 2.26 -4.03
C VAL A 79 0.52 3.27 -3.12
N LEU A 80 -0.80 3.40 -3.22
CA LEU A 80 -1.62 4.23 -2.35
C LEU A 80 -2.55 3.32 -1.55
N ALA A 81 -2.30 3.22 -0.26
CA ALA A 81 -3.10 2.43 0.67
C ALA A 81 -3.82 3.34 1.67
N PHE A 82 -5.08 3.03 1.99
CA PHE A 82 -5.87 3.76 2.97
C PHE A 82 -7.07 2.93 3.45
N ASP A 83 -7.57 3.25 4.64
CA ASP A 83 -8.85 2.72 5.12
C ASP A 83 -9.99 3.59 4.63
N SER A 84 -11.09 2.98 4.20
CA SER A 84 -12.30 3.70 3.76
C SER A 84 -13.53 3.14 4.47
N ASP A 85 -14.69 3.74 4.21
CA ASP A 85 -15.97 3.19 4.69
C ASP A 85 -16.32 1.84 4.03
N HIS A 86 -15.64 1.50 2.93
CA HIS A 86 -15.79 0.23 2.21
C HIS A 86 -14.71 -0.81 2.58
N GLY A 87 -13.86 -0.52 3.57
CA GLY A 87 -12.74 -1.36 3.99
C GLY A 87 -11.37 -0.80 3.61
N ALA A 88 -10.31 -1.57 3.90
CA ALA A 88 -8.93 -1.20 3.58
C ALA A 88 -8.65 -1.36 2.08
N VAL A 89 -8.23 -0.30 1.41
CA VAL A 89 -8.03 -0.29 -0.04
C VAL A 89 -6.57 0.02 -0.35
N SER A 90 -6.00 -0.70 -1.32
CA SER A 90 -4.66 -0.43 -1.83
C SER A 90 -4.68 -0.42 -3.36
N TRP A 91 -4.05 0.61 -3.93
CA TRP A 91 -3.98 0.88 -5.36
C TRP A 91 -2.52 1.04 -5.78
N ARG A 92 -2.05 0.19 -6.69
CA ARG A 92 -0.70 0.27 -7.25
C ARG A 92 -0.68 0.76 -8.69
N SER A 93 0.37 1.50 -9.05
CA SER A 93 0.62 1.91 -10.42
C SER A 93 2.10 2.13 -10.70
N ASP A 94 2.57 1.56 -11.80
CA ASP A 94 3.93 1.73 -12.35
C ASP A 94 3.92 1.81 -13.88
N ALA A 95 2.74 2.08 -14.46
CA ALA A 95 2.55 2.03 -15.90
C ALA A 95 3.29 3.15 -16.63
N PHE A 96 3.55 4.27 -15.96
CA PHE A 96 4.05 5.49 -16.57
C PHE A 96 5.44 5.88 -16.10
N ASN A 97 6.24 6.42 -17.02
CA ASN A 97 7.47 7.14 -16.70
C ASN A 97 7.38 8.62 -17.13
N ALA A 98 8.09 9.52 -16.42
CA ALA A 98 8.00 10.98 -16.62
C ALA A 98 8.76 11.54 -17.83
N VAL A 99 9.26 10.71 -18.74
CA VAL A 99 10.27 11.06 -19.76
C VAL A 99 9.67 11.88 -20.94
N GLY A 100 8.89 12.93 -20.67
CA GLY A 100 8.26 13.75 -21.68
C GLY A 100 8.56 15.24 -21.60
N TYR A 101 8.81 15.85 -22.77
CA TYR A 101 8.95 17.31 -22.93
C TYR A 101 7.73 18.11 -22.44
N SER A 102 6.56 17.46 -22.36
CA SER A 102 5.31 18.05 -21.89
C SER A 102 5.11 17.95 -20.37
N SER A 103 6.02 17.30 -19.64
CA SER A 103 5.94 17.15 -18.18
C SER A 103 6.17 18.51 -17.52
N PRO A 104 5.27 18.99 -16.65
CA PRO A 104 5.46 20.25 -15.95
C PRO A 104 6.71 20.22 -15.08
N SER A 105 7.43 21.34 -15.03
CA SER A 105 8.61 21.52 -14.17
C SER A 105 8.31 21.11 -12.72
N GLY A 106 9.26 20.39 -12.11
CA GLY A 106 9.14 19.88 -10.75
C GLY A 106 8.25 18.63 -10.60
N THR A 107 7.75 18.05 -11.68
CA THR A 107 6.99 16.79 -11.65
C THR A 107 7.92 15.58 -11.81
N GLN A 108 7.82 14.62 -10.91
CA GLN A 108 8.57 13.36 -10.94
C GLN A 108 7.71 12.25 -11.55
N GLY A 109 8.30 11.18 -12.09
CA GLY A 109 7.55 10.12 -12.78
C GLY A 109 6.54 9.41 -11.91
N TRP A 110 6.88 9.18 -10.66
CA TRP A 110 5.95 8.66 -9.66
C TRP A 110 4.70 9.55 -9.45
N HIS A 111 4.78 10.86 -9.66
CA HIS A 111 3.59 11.74 -9.61
C HIS A 111 2.58 11.39 -10.71
N HIS A 112 3.05 10.91 -11.88
CA HIS A 112 2.17 10.53 -12.99
C HIS A 112 1.44 9.22 -12.70
N ASN A 113 2.10 8.25 -12.08
CA ASN A 113 1.44 7.02 -11.63
C ASN A 113 0.45 7.30 -10.49
N LEU A 114 0.80 8.18 -9.55
CA LEU A 114 -0.12 8.59 -8.50
C LEU A 114 -1.32 9.39 -9.05
N ARG A 115 -1.10 10.19 -10.11
CA ARG A 115 -2.18 10.83 -10.85
C ARG A 115 -3.11 9.83 -11.51
N ALA A 116 -2.57 8.76 -12.11
CA ALA A 116 -3.39 7.71 -12.71
C ALA A 116 -4.34 7.11 -11.67
N ILE A 117 -3.85 6.81 -10.46
CA ILE A 117 -4.68 6.34 -9.34
C ILE A 117 -5.78 7.35 -9.01
N GLY A 118 -5.45 8.64 -8.87
CA GLY A 118 -6.44 9.68 -8.60
C GLY A 118 -7.55 9.79 -9.66
N LEU A 119 -7.18 9.66 -10.95
CA LEU A 119 -8.15 9.66 -12.05
C LEU A 119 -9.03 8.39 -12.04
N THR A 120 -8.47 7.24 -11.67
CA THR A 120 -9.24 6.02 -11.49
C THR A 120 -10.26 6.16 -10.37
N LEU A 121 -9.86 6.71 -9.21
CA LEU A 121 -10.80 6.97 -8.11
C LEU A 121 -11.93 7.93 -8.51
N GLU A 122 -11.59 9.01 -9.23
CA GLU A 122 -12.59 9.95 -9.76
C GLU A 122 -13.56 9.28 -10.72
N ALA A 123 -13.06 8.40 -11.60
CA ALA A 123 -13.89 7.64 -12.53
C ALA A 123 -14.82 6.69 -11.78
N LEU A 124 -14.34 5.92 -10.81
CA LEU A 124 -15.17 5.02 -10.00
C LEU A 124 -16.29 5.78 -9.27
N ARG A 125 -15.95 6.92 -8.65
CA ARG A 125 -16.96 7.80 -8.05
C ARG A 125 -17.97 8.31 -9.09
N ALA A 126 -17.56 8.57 -10.33
CA ALA A 126 -18.50 8.94 -11.39
C ALA A 126 -19.44 7.78 -11.73
N VAL A 127 -18.94 6.54 -11.79
CA VAL A 127 -19.77 5.35 -11.99
C VAL A 127 -20.79 5.19 -10.86
N ASP A 128 -20.36 5.34 -9.60
CA ASP A 128 -21.24 5.33 -8.43
C ASP A 128 -22.28 6.45 -8.50
N ARG A 129 -21.85 7.67 -8.83
CA ARG A 129 -22.72 8.86 -8.91
C ARG A 129 -23.84 8.70 -9.93
N TYR A 130 -23.55 8.07 -11.06
CA TYR A 130 -24.53 7.85 -12.13
C TYR A 130 -25.33 6.56 -11.95
N GLY A 131 -25.12 5.80 -10.86
CA GLY A 131 -25.89 4.62 -10.53
C GLY A 131 -25.73 3.47 -11.52
N VAL A 132 -24.59 3.41 -12.23
CA VAL A 132 -24.33 2.37 -13.24
C VAL A 132 -23.91 1.04 -12.58
N SER A 133 -23.63 1.05 -11.27
CA SER A 133 -23.42 -0.15 -10.45
C SER A 133 -24.03 -0.01 -9.06
N ASP A 134 -24.32 -1.15 -8.42
CA ASP A 134 -24.64 -1.19 -6.99
C ASP A 134 -23.47 -0.66 -6.14
N SER A 135 -23.79 0.29 -5.26
CA SER A 135 -22.84 1.11 -4.51
C SER A 135 -21.79 0.26 -3.77
N GLY A 136 -20.51 0.55 -3.96
CA GLY A 136 -19.42 0.01 -3.15
C GLY A 136 -18.79 -1.29 -3.65
N GLN A 137 -19.46 -2.08 -4.49
CA GLN A 137 -18.89 -3.35 -4.99
C GLN A 137 -17.64 -3.15 -5.85
N GLN A 138 -17.49 -1.98 -6.46
CA GLN A 138 -16.33 -1.65 -7.29
C GLN A 138 -15.05 -1.50 -6.48
N TYR A 139 -15.12 -0.95 -5.26
CA TYR A 139 -13.96 -0.83 -4.38
C TYR A 139 -13.57 -2.22 -3.81
N THR A 140 -14.56 -3.09 -3.60
CA THR A 140 -14.35 -4.48 -3.15
C THR A 140 -13.63 -5.35 -4.19
N GLY A 141 -13.87 -5.12 -5.48
CA GLY A 141 -13.19 -5.85 -6.56
C GLY A 141 -11.66 -5.67 -6.60
N PHE A 142 -11.16 -4.54 -6.10
CA PHE A 142 -9.71 -4.26 -5.99
C PHE A 142 -9.11 -4.69 -4.65
N LEU A 143 -9.92 -4.70 -3.58
CA LEU A 143 -9.62 -5.28 -2.26
C LEU A 143 -9.17 -6.76 -2.36
N ALA A 144 -9.82 -7.56 -3.20
CA ALA A 144 -9.56 -9.00 -3.31
C ALA A 144 -8.26 -9.37 -4.05
N LEU A 145 -7.64 -8.42 -4.77
CA LEU A 145 -6.44 -8.70 -5.58
C LEU A 145 -5.13 -8.34 -4.87
N GLU A 146 -5.17 -7.56 -3.78
CA GLU A 146 -3.98 -7.16 -3.01
C GLU A 146 -3.90 -7.75 -1.59
N GLN A 147 -4.95 -8.43 -1.09
CA GLN A 147 -4.91 -9.24 0.15
C GLN A 147 -4.04 -10.52 0.05
N ARG A 148 -2.93 -10.47 -0.69
CA ARG A 148 -1.85 -11.48 -0.61
C ARG A 148 -0.63 -10.98 0.18
N GLY A 149 -0.75 -9.85 0.89
CA GLY A 149 0.19 -9.44 1.94
C GLY A 149 -0.58 -9.21 3.23
N THR A 150 -0.33 -10.05 4.24
CA THR A 150 -0.89 -9.85 5.59
C THR A 150 -0.34 -8.53 6.14
N SER A 151 -1.20 -7.61 6.59
CA SER A 151 -0.73 -6.36 7.21
C SER A 151 -0.07 -6.66 8.56
N SER A 152 0.86 -5.84 9.04
CA SER A 152 1.51 -6.05 10.35
C SER A 152 0.54 -6.07 11.53
N ILE A 153 -0.60 -5.36 11.42
CA ILE A 153 -1.63 -5.33 12.45
C ILE A 153 -2.43 -6.64 12.43
N ASP A 154 -2.80 -7.10 11.23
CA ASP A 154 -3.52 -8.37 11.06
C ASP A 154 -2.62 -9.56 11.45
N ALA A 155 -1.32 -9.48 11.14
CA ALA A 155 -0.36 -10.52 11.48
C ALA A 155 -0.16 -10.66 12.99
N GLU A 156 -0.10 -9.53 13.71
CA GLU A 156 -0.02 -9.53 15.17
C GLU A 156 -1.31 -10.06 15.82
N ALA A 157 -2.48 -9.74 15.26
CA ALA A 157 -3.76 -10.26 15.75
C ALA A 157 -3.86 -11.79 15.55
N GLU A 158 -3.49 -12.27 14.36
CA GLU A 158 -3.46 -13.71 14.03
C GLU A 158 -2.45 -14.48 14.90
N LEU A 159 -1.28 -13.90 15.18
CA LEU A 159 -0.29 -14.48 16.09
C LEU A 159 -0.82 -14.62 17.52
N ARG A 160 -1.63 -13.67 18.01
CA ARG A 160 -2.24 -13.77 19.35
C ARG A 160 -3.30 -14.86 19.42
N ASP A 161 -4.10 -15.01 18.37
CA ASP A 161 -5.11 -16.07 18.27
C ASP A 161 -4.45 -17.45 18.30
N ILE A 162 -3.40 -17.66 17.49
CA ILE A 162 -2.63 -18.91 17.46
C ILE A 162 -1.93 -19.20 18.80
N ALA A 163 -1.40 -18.17 19.46
CA ALA A 163 -0.69 -18.33 20.72
C ALA A 163 -1.63 -18.65 21.90
N GLY A 164 -2.92 -18.30 21.82
CA GLY A 164 -3.88 -18.45 22.91
C GLY A 164 -3.51 -17.62 24.16
N VAL A 165 -2.74 -16.55 24.00
CA VAL A 165 -2.22 -15.72 25.10
C VAL A 165 -3.12 -14.49 25.31
N PRO A 166 -3.46 -14.11 26.54
CA PRO A 166 -4.23 -12.89 26.80
C PRO A 166 -3.52 -11.63 26.27
N ALA A 167 -4.32 -10.64 25.84
CA ALA A 167 -3.90 -9.45 25.08
C ALA A 167 -2.75 -8.60 25.68
N ASN A 168 -2.40 -8.81 26.96
CA ASN A 168 -1.41 -8.04 27.70
C ASN A 168 0.05 -8.52 27.53
N GLY A 169 0.30 -9.57 26.73
CA GLY A 169 1.64 -10.05 26.43
C GLY A 169 2.39 -9.16 25.43
N THR A 170 3.71 -8.99 25.63
CA THR A 170 4.57 -8.34 24.63
C THR A 170 4.61 -9.14 23.33
N LEU A 171 4.78 -8.46 22.19
CA LEU A 171 4.80 -9.10 20.87
C LEU A 171 5.83 -10.24 20.77
N ALA A 172 7.02 -10.07 21.37
CA ALA A 172 8.04 -11.11 21.44
C ALA A 172 7.61 -12.36 22.23
N GLN A 173 6.80 -12.19 23.28
CA GLN A 173 6.23 -13.31 24.03
C GLN A 173 5.15 -14.04 23.22
N VAL A 174 4.33 -13.29 22.47
CA VAL A 174 3.30 -13.83 21.58
C VAL A 174 3.94 -14.66 20.47
N VAL A 175 4.96 -14.14 19.77
CA VAL A 175 5.68 -14.88 18.71
C VAL A 175 6.30 -16.18 19.25
N ARG A 176 6.93 -16.13 20.43
CA ARG A 176 7.53 -17.33 21.05
C ARG A 176 6.47 -18.36 21.44
N ALA A 177 5.33 -17.92 21.95
CA ALA A 177 4.22 -18.79 22.31
C ALA A 177 3.57 -19.41 21.06
N ALA A 178 3.31 -18.63 20.02
CA ALA A 178 2.78 -19.10 18.74
C ALA A 178 3.68 -20.15 18.12
N ARG A 179 5.01 -19.91 18.06
CA ARG A 179 6.01 -20.89 17.58
C ARG A 179 5.92 -22.20 18.37
N ARG A 180 5.85 -22.13 19.70
CA ARG A 180 5.79 -23.34 20.54
C ARG A 180 4.53 -24.17 20.27
N VAL A 181 3.38 -23.53 20.06
CA VAL A 181 2.09 -24.20 19.79
C VAL A 181 2.06 -24.78 18.37
N SER A 182 2.63 -24.09 17.39
CA SER A 182 2.64 -24.52 16.00
C SER A 182 3.81 -25.45 15.64
N HIS A 183 4.65 -25.84 16.60
CA HIS A 183 5.87 -26.61 16.33
C HIS A 183 5.54 -28.01 15.75
N PRO A 184 6.22 -28.47 14.69
CA PRO A 184 5.93 -29.75 14.04
C PRO A 184 6.08 -30.95 14.98
N ASP A 185 6.99 -30.88 15.97
CA ASP A 185 7.14 -31.94 16.99
C ASP A 185 5.94 -32.07 17.94
N VAL A 186 5.12 -31.01 18.08
CA VAL A 186 3.93 -31.00 18.95
C VAL A 186 2.68 -31.38 18.15
N ASN A 187 2.61 -31.03 16.87
CA ASN A 187 1.44 -31.25 16.00
C ASN A 187 1.59 -32.43 15.03
N GLY A 188 2.36 -33.45 15.42
CA GLY A 188 2.46 -34.71 14.66
C GLY A 188 3.04 -34.56 13.24
N GLY A 189 3.93 -33.57 13.03
CA GLY A 189 4.64 -33.37 11.77
C GLY A 189 3.97 -32.47 10.73
N MET A 190 2.84 -31.83 11.04
CA MET A 190 2.22 -30.85 10.14
C MET A 190 2.96 -29.50 10.17
N THR A 191 3.69 -29.16 9.08
CA THR A 191 4.51 -27.95 8.98
C THR A 191 3.75 -26.70 8.55
N SER A 192 2.53 -26.84 8.02
CA SER A 192 1.76 -25.72 7.44
C SER A 192 1.46 -24.62 8.45
N GLN A 193 1.14 -24.98 9.70
CA GLN A 193 0.89 -24.01 10.77
C GLN A 193 2.19 -23.36 11.27
N TRP A 194 3.30 -24.11 11.26
CA TRP A 194 4.63 -23.58 11.59
C TRP A 194 5.10 -22.56 10.56
N GLU A 195 5.01 -22.88 9.27
CA GLU A 195 5.37 -22.00 8.17
C GLU A 195 4.54 -20.71 8.18
N ARG A 196 3.23 -20.82 8.48
CA ARG A 196 2.35 -19.67 8.65
C ARG A 196 2.82 -18.76 9.79
N VAL A 197 3.15 -19.31 10.96
CA VAL A 197 3.66 -18.53 12.10
C VAL A 197 5.00 -17.87 11.79
N GLN A 198 5.90 -18.53 11.05
CA GLN A 198 7.17 -17.94 10.65
C GLN A 198 6.96 -16.74 9.71
N HIS A 199 6.10 -16.89 8.71
CA HIS A 199 5.75 -15.79 7.81
C HIS A 199 5.14 -14.59 8.56
N LEU A 200 4.22 -14.83 9.50
CA LEU A 200 3.62 -13.76 10.31
C LEU A 200 4.66 -13.09 11.22
N ALA A 201 5.61 -13.86 11.78
CA ALA A 201 6.69 -13.34 12.61
C ALA A 201 7.64 -12.42 11.81
N GLU A 202 7.94 -12.76 10.56
CA GLU A 202 8.72 -11.90 9.65
C GLU A 202 8.00 -10.58 9.36
N VAL A 203 6.69 -10.64 9.09
CA VAL A 203 5.85 -9.45 8.81
C VAL A 203 5.83 -8.47 9.98
N VAL A 204 5.91 -8.96 11.23
CA VAL A 204 5.96 -8.11 12.44
C VAL A 204 7.38 -7.78 12.93
N GLY A 205 8.42 -8.12 12.15
CA GLY A 205 9.81 -7.76 12.45
C GLY A 205 10.52 -8.68 13.46
N HIS A 206 10.05 -9.92 13.63
CA HIS A 206 10.55 -10.92 14.57
C HIS A 206 10.95 -12.25 13.89
N GLY A 207 11.71 -12.16 12.79
CA GLY A 207 12.34 -13.33 12.11
C GLY A 207 13.27 -14.12 13.01
#